data_AF-A0A1H6JA96-F1
#
_entry.id   AF-A0A1H6JA96-F1
#
_cell.length_a   1.000
_cell.length_b   1.000
_cell.length_c   1.000
_cell.angle_alpha   90.00
_cell.angle_beta   90.00
_cell.angle_gamma   90.00
#
_symmetry.space_group_name_H-M   'P 1'
#
loop_
_entity.id
_entity.type
_entity.pdbx_description
1 polymer ?
#
loop_
_entity_poly.entity_id
_entity_poly.type
_entity_poly.pdbx_seq_one_letter_code
_entity_poly.pdbx_strand_id
1 'polypeptide(L)'
;MDDRKLKILAAVVDEYVRTGEPVGSKSISKLENINVSSATIRNDMAALEQMGYLEQPHTSAGRVPTFKGYRLYIDELMTPHDLPDEEKRRLDEMLGDKDTPEELLVQNAATALTEITQCAAVVSNAVPRFSVISKVEVIPTGKRLYVILLITSNGSIKNKACRLEFDLSHEQLDFFTHYIEENLSGVSVDELSEDVFDKMVAAVSAYMVSLSPLVKGICELSEDLRQEELTVSGGEKLLSCEDLDKMEVVRFIEHKDGLSELLENAFSGIQVKFGAENDSLAIGNSSLIVSKYRKGGKEAGSLGIIGPMRVDYKKIIPYVEYLTQKISYLMDGTDDDIINAPPNGQEL
;
A
#
# COMPACT_ATOMS: atom_id res chain seq x y z
N MET A 1 -17.99 -14.85 -24.79
CA MET A 1 -16.90 -15.85 -24.70
C MET A 1 -17.55 -17.19 -24.36
N ASP A 2 -17.02 -18.32 -24.84
CA ASP A 2 -17.60 -19.66 -24.53
C ASP A 2 -17.13 -20.13 -23.14
N ASP A 3 -18.01 -20.76 -22.36
CA ASP A 3 -17.74 -21.26 -21.00
C ASP A 3 -16.52 -22.19 -20.95
N ARG A 4 -16.36 -23.02 -22.00
CA ARG A 4 -15.18 -23.89 -22.12
C ARG A 4 -13.88 -23.09 -22.23
N LYS A 5 -13.86 -22.00 -23.00
CA LYS A 5 -12.66 -21.17 -23.16
C LYS A 5 -12.31 -20.44 -21.87
N LEU A 6 -13.32 -20.02 -21.10
CA LEU A 6 -13.12 -19.43 -19.77
C LEU A 6 -12.50 -20.46 -18.81
N LYS A 7 -13.00 -21.69 -18.79
CA LYS A 7 -12.40 -22.79 -18.00
C LYS A 7 -10.97 -23.10 -18.40
N ILE A 8 -10.67 -23.11 -19.71
CA ILE A 8 -9.30 -23.30 -20.22
C ILE A 8 -8.40 -22.13 -19.79
N LEU A 9 -8.87 -20.89 -19.89
CA LEU A 9 -8.10 -19.72 -19.44
C LEU A 9 -7.80 -19.81 -17.94
N ALA A 10 -8.79 -20.12 -17.11
CA ALA A 10 -8.61 -20.29 -15.67
C ALA A 10 -7.59 -21.40 -15.34
N ALA A 11 -7.68 -22.54 -16.02
CA ALA A 11 -6.74 -23.63 -15.84
C ALA A 11 -5.31 -23.28 -16.28
N VAL A 12 -5.15 -22.48 -17.35
CA VAL A 12 -3.84 -21.98 -17.79
C VAL A 12 -3.26 -21.02 -16.77
N VAL A 13 -4.06 -20.10 -16.21
CA VAL A 13 -3.62 -19.18 -15.16
C VAL A 13 -3.21 -19.95 -13.91
N ASP A 14 -4.05 -20.87 -13.42
CA ASP A 14 -3.76 -21.69 -12.24
C ASP A 14 -2.45 -22.49 -12.40
N GLU A 15 -2.26 -23.12 -13.56
CA GLU A 15 -1.05 -23.91 -13.83
C GLU A 15 0.20 -23.03 -13.95
N TYR A 16 0.07 -21.85 -14.55
CA TYR A 16 1.18 -20.90 -14.70
C TYR A 16 1.59 -20.27 -13.36
N VAL A 17 0.63 -19.90 -12.52
CA VAL A 17 0.88 -19.45 -11.12
C VAL A 17 1.65 -20.52 -10.36
N ARG A 18 1.25 -21.78 -10.50
CA ARG A 18 1.85 -22.92 -9.78
C ARG A 18 3.26 -23.27 -10.26
N THR A 19 3.53 -23.18 -11.56
CA THR A 19 4.75 -23.74 -12.16
C THR A 19 5.75 -22.68 -12.63
N GLY A 20 5.30 -21.48 -12.98
CA GLY A 20 6.10 -20.47 -13.66
C GLY A 20 6.43 -20.81 -15.13
N GLU A 21 5.93 -21.93 -15.66
CA GLU A 21 6.32 -22.46 -16.96
C GLU A 21 5.21 -22.30 -18.01
N PRO A 22 5.54 -21.96 -19.27
CA PRO A 22 4.55 -21.86 -20.35
C PRO A 22 3.68 -23.12 -20.48
N VAL A 23 2.35 -22.94 -20.42
CA VAL A 23 1.42 -24.05 -20.25
C VAL A 23 1.04 -24.67 -21.58
N GLY A 24 1.22 -25.99 -21.69
CA GLY A 24 0.87 -26.76 -22.88
C GLY A 24 -0.52 -27.38 -22.81
N SER A 25 -1.17 -27.57 -23.96
CA SER A 25 -2.51 -28.19 -24.04
C SER A 25 -2.56 -29.62 -23.48
N LYS A 26 -1.43 -30.34 -23.45
CA LYS A 26 -1.31 -31.68 -22.83
C LYS A 26 -1.33 -31.64 -21.30
N SER A 27 -0.85 -30.56 -20.69
CA SER A 27 -0.91 -30.37 -19.23
C SER A 27 -2.35 -30.14 -18.80
N ILE A 28 -3.03 -29.24 -19.52
CA ILE A 28 -4.44 -28.91 -19.30
C ILE A 28 -5.37 -30.11 -19.52
N SER A 29 -5.11 -30.96 -20.53
CA SER A 29 -5.96 -32.13 -20.80
C SER A 29 -5.94 -33.22 -19.72
N LYS A 30 -5.01 -33.13 -18.76
CA LYS A 30 -4.93 -34.07 -17.63
C LYS A 30 -5.76 -33.62 -16.43
N LEU A 31 -6.28 -32.39 -16.44
CA LEU A 31 -7.08 -31.86 -15.35
C LEU A 31 -8.48 -32.47 -15.38
N GLU A 32 -8.96 -32.93 -14.23
CA GLU A 32 -10.23 -33.67 -14.10
C GLU A 32 -11.46 -32.84 -14.52
N ASN A 33 -11.36 -31.52 -14.44
CA ASN A 33 -12.43 -30.59 -14.82
C ASN A 33 -12.46 -30.25 -16.32
N ILE A 34 -11.58 -30.84 -17.15
CA ILE A 34 -11.48 -30.56 -18.59
C ILE A 34 -11.65 -31.85 -19.41
N ASN A 35 -12.87 -32.07 -19.91
CA ASN A 35 -13.25 -33.26 -20.66
C ASN A 35 -13.13 -33.10 -22.19
N VAL A 36 -12.00 -32.59 -22.68
CA VAL A 36 -11.75 -32.40 -24.13
C VAL A 36 -10.33 -32.80 -24.54
N SER A 37 -10.16 -33.13 -25.83
CA SER A 37 -8.87 -33.56 -26.36
C SER A 37 -7.84 -32.42 -26.37
N SER A 38 -6.55 -32.77 -26.27
CA SER A 38 -5.43 -31.81 -26.37
C SER A 38 -5.45 -31.01 -27.68
N ALA A 39 -5.98 -31.56 -28.77
CA ALA A 39 -6.17 -30.84 -30.04
C ALA A 39 -7.23 -29.74 -29.92
N THR A 40 -8.35 -30.02 -29.25
CA THR A 40 -9.42 -29.04 -28.99
C THR A 40 -8.91 -27.92 -28.09
N ILE A 41 -8.20 -28.28 -27.02
CA ILE A 41 -7.59 -27.31 -26.10
C ILE A 41 -6.59 -26.42 -26.84
N ARG A 42 -5.77 -26.98 -27.73
CA ARG A 42 -4.83 -26.19 -28.55
C ARG A 42 -5.55 -25.15 -29.41
N ASN A 43 -6.67 -25.52 -30.03
CA ASN A 43 -7.47 -24.60 -30.83
C ASN A 43 -8.11 -23.49 -29.97
N ASP A 44 -8.62 -23.84 -28.79
CA ASP A 44 -9.21 -22.87 -27.87
C ASP A 44 -8.13 -21.92 -27.28
N MET A 45 -6.95 -22.42 -26.95
CA MET A 45 -5.80 -21.61 -26.51
C MET A 45 -5.32 -20.65 -27.62
N ALA A 46 -5.32 -21.10 -28.88
CA ALA A 46 -5.02 -20.22 -30.02
C ALA A 46 -6.07 -19.13 -30.20
N ALA A 47 -7.36 -19.44 -29.96
CA ALA A 47 -8.41 -18.43 -29.97
C ALA A 47 -8.27 -17.42 -28.81
N LEU A 48 -7.91 -17.90 -27.60
CA LEU A 48 -7.63 -17.04 -26.45
C LEU A 48 -6.44 -16.11 -26.70
N GLU A 49 -5.42 -16.60 -27.40
CA GLU A 49 -4.28 -15.81 -27.85
C GLU A 49 -4.66 -14.73 -28.86
N GLN A 50 -5.46 -15.07 -29.88
CA GLN A 50 -5.97 -14.09 -30.83
C GLN A 50 -6.83 -13.01 -30.18
N MET A 51 -7.50 -13.34 -29.07
CA MET A 51 -8.27 -12.39 -28.26
C MET A 51 -7.41 -11.55 -27.29
N GLY A 52 -6.11 -11.85 -27.21
CA GLY A 52 -5.14 -11.18 -26.35
C GLY A 52 -5.21 -11.56 -24.88
N TYR A 53 -5.81 -12.71 -24.52
CA TYR A 53 -5.83 -13.19 -23.12
C TYR A 53 -4.61 -14.06 -22.80
N LEU A 54 -4.12 -14.80 -23.79
CA LEU A 54 -2.91 -15.60 -23.70
C LEU A 54 -1.88 -15.08 -24.70
N GLU A 55 -0.62 -15.41 -24.50
CA GLU A 55 0.43 -15.17 -25.47
C GLU A 55 1.43 -16.32 -25.53
N GLN A 56 2.18 -16.37 -26.63
CA GLN A 56 3.24 -17.33 -26.85
C GLN A 56 4.61 -16.64 -26.68
N PRO A 57 5.37 -16.92 -25.61
CA PRO A 57 6.65 -16.26 -25.40
C PRO A 57 7.68 -16.67 -26.46
N HIS A 58 7.65 -17.94 -26.90
CA HIS A 58 8.51 -18.48 -27.96
C HIS A 58 7.76 -19.46 -28.85
N THR A 59 8.14 -19.58 -30.12
CA THR A 59 7.46 -20.38 -31.16
C THR A 59 7.22 -21.85 -30.81
N SER A 60 8.01 -22.44 -29.90
CA SER A 60 7.86 -23.82 -29.40
C SER A 60 7.34 -23.92 -27.96
N ALA A 61 7.20 -22.81 -27.25
CA ALA A 61 6.71 -22.77 -25.88
C ALA A 61 5.17 -22.94 -25.82
N GLY A 62 4.66 -23.24 -24.64
CA GLY A 62 3.23 -23.23 -24.33
C GLY A 62 2.60 -21.83 -24.45
N ARG A 63 1.58 -21.56 -23.66
CA ARG A 63 1.00 -20.22 -23.52
C ARG A 63 1.16 -19.71 -22.10
N VAL A 64 1.30 -18.40 -21.97
CA VAL A 64 1.28 -17.70 -20.69
C VAL A 64 0.11 -16.71 -20.68
N PRO A 65 -0.48 -16.39 -19.53
CA PRO A 65 -1.51 -15.37 -19.44
C PRO A 65 -0.91 -13.97 -19.61
N THR A 66 -1.62 -13.12 -20.36
CA THR A 66 -1.32 -11.68 -20.44
C THR A 66 -1.97 -10.93 -19.26
N PHE A 67 -1.72 -9.63 -19.12
CA PHE A 67 -2.44 -8.79 -18.13
C PHE A 67 -3.95 -8.89 -18.28
N LYS A 68 -4.43 -8.85 -19.53
CA LYS A 68 -5.85 -9.02 -19.84
C LYS A 68 -6.37 -10.40 -19.44
N GLY A 69 -5.53 -11.43 -19.59
CA GLY A 69 -5.80 -12.79 -19.12
C GLY A 69 -5.98 -12.87 -17.61
N TYR A 70 -5.04 -12.30 -16.86
CA TYR A 70 -5.14 -12.23 -15.40
C TYR A 70 -6.30 -11.37 -14.92
N ARG A 71 -6.56 -10.22 -15.56
CA ARG A 71 -7.69 -9.35 -15.23
C ARG A 71 -9.02 -10.10 -15.32
N LEU A 72 -9.28 -10.75 -16.46
CA LEU A 72 -10.48 -11.55 -16.63
C LEU A 72 -10.55 -12.71 -15.62
N TYR A 73 -9.42 -13.33 -15.32
CA TYR A 73 -9.36 -14.37 -14.32
C TYR A 73 -9.74 -13.87 -12.92
N ILE A 74 -9.17 -12.75 -12.49
CA ILE A 74 -9.40 -12.15 -11.17
C ILE A 74 -10.84 -11.65 -11.06
N ASP A 75 -11.35 -10.98 -12.09
CA ASP A 75 -12.64 -10.31 -12.03
C ASP A 75 -13.83 -11.28 -12.20
N GLU A 76 -13.67 -12.36 -12.98
CA GLU A 76 -14.80 -13.21 -13.38
C GLU A 76 -14.62 -14.72 -13.14
N LEU A 77 -13.40 -15.26 -13.06
CA LEU A 77 -13.17 -16.72 -13.15
C LEU A 77 -12.66 -17.35 -11.87
N MET A 78 -11.90 -16.62 -11.07
CA MET A 78 -11.38 -17.12 -9.82
C MET A 78 -12.50 -17.16 -8.78
N THR A 79 -12.51 -18.22 -7.98
CA THR A 79 -13.26 -18.26 -6.73
C THR A 79 -12.23 -18.10 -5.62
N PRO A 80 -12.23 -16.98 -4.88
CA PRO A 80 -11.34 -16.80 -3.73
C PRO A 80 -11.53 -17.96 -2.74
N HIS A 81 -10.45 -18.41 -2.11
CA HIS A 81 -10.59 -19.37 -1.02
C HIS A 81 -11.10 -18.66 0.22
N ASP A 82 -12.09 -19.23 0.89
CA ASP A 82 -12.40 -18.80 2.25
C ASP A 82 -11.19 -19.02 3.14
N LEU A 83 -10.82 -18.01 3.93
CA LEU A 83 -9.78 -18.18 4.94
C LEU A 83 -10.27 -19.17 6.01
N PRO A 84 -9.56 -20.27 6.25
CA PRO A 84 -9.90 -21.18 7.35
C PRO A 84 -9.87 -20.45 8.69
N ASP A 85 -10.75 -20.85 9.61
CA ASP A 85 -10.84 -20.18 10.93
C ASP A 85 -9.55 -20.31 11.76
N GLU A 86 -8.77 -21.37 11.54
CA GLU A 86 -7.45 -21.52 12.16
C GLU A 86 -6.46 -20.46 11.67
N GLU A 87 -6.46 -20.15 10.38
CA GLU A 87 -5.63 -19.09 9.79
C GLU A 87 -6.09 -17.71 10.27
N LYS A 88 -7.41 -17.47 10.36
CA LYS A 88 -7.95 -16.22 10.93
C LYS A 88 -7.48 -16.00 12.36
N ARG A 89 -7.54 -17.03 13.21
CA ARG A 89 -7.05 -16.95 14.60
C ARG A 89 -5.56 -16.66 14.67
N ARG A 90 -4.76 -17.31 13.83
CA ARG A 90 -3.33 -17.05 13.74
C ARG A 90 -3.04 -15.60 13.34
N LEU A 91 -3.77 -15.05 12.38
CA LEU A 91 -3.64 -13.64 11.97
C LEU A 91 -4.03 -12.69 13.11
N ASP A 92 -5.12 -12.98 13.82
CA ASP A 92 -5.57 -12.20 14.96
C ASP A 92 -4.51 -12.16 16.07
N GLU A 93 -3.88 -13.30 16.37
CA GLU A 93 -2.78 -13.38 17.34
C GLU A 93 -1.55 -12.56 16.91
N MET A 94 -1.25 -12.50 15.61
CA MET A 94 -0.13 -11.71 15.08
C MET A 94 -0.40 -10.20 15.12
N LEU A 95 -1.65 -9.78 14.94
CA LEU A 95 -2.05 -8.37 14.92
C LEU A 95 -1.95 -7.71 16.30
N GLY A 96 -2.38 -8.40 17.34
CA GLY A 96 -2.51 -7.86 18.70
C GLY A 96 -3.97 -7.60 19.10
N ASP A 97 -4.13 -6.86 20.19
CA ASP A 97 -5.44 -6.52 20.78
C ASP A 97 -5.82 -5.04 20.57
N LYS A 98 -6.95 -4.61 21.14
CA LYS A 98 -7.47 -3.24 21.04
C LYS A 98 -6.55 -2.20 21.71
N ASP A 99 -5.66 -2.60 22.61
CA ASP A 99 -4.73 -1.69 23.30
C ASP A 99 -3.42 -1.49 22.51
N THR A 100 -3.25 -2.23 21.40
CA THR A 100 -2.08 -2.12 20.53
C THR A 100 -2.09 -0.77 19.79
N PRO A 101 -0.98 0.00 19.81
CA PRO A 101 -0.89 1.25 19.07
C PRO A 101 -1.20 1.07 17.58
N GLU A 102 -1.95 2.00 16.99
CA GLU A 102 -2.40 1.93 15.59
C GLU A 102 -1.27 1.68 14.58
N GLU A 103 -0.13 2.35 14.77
CA GLU A 103 1.04 2.18 13.92
C GLU A 103 1.62 0.76 14.02
N LEU A 104 1.68 0.21 15.24
CA LEU A 104 2.16 -1.15 15.48
C LEU A 104 1.19 -2.20 14.93
N LEU A 105 -0.12 -1.95 15.03
CA LEU A 105 -1.15 -2.81 14.46
C LEU A 105 -0.97 -2.98 12.94
N VAL A 106 -0.75 -1.88 12.22
CA VAL A 106 -0.54 -1.90 10.77
C VAL A 106 0.80 -2.56 10.42
N GLN A 107 1.86 -2.32 11.20
CA GLN A 107 3.17 -2.98 11.03
C GLN A 107 3.08 -4.51 11.24
N ASN A 108 2.32 -4.94 12.25
CA ASN A 108 2.07 -6.36 12.53
C ASN A 108 1.34 -7.02 11.35
N ALA A 109 0.33 -6.35 10.80
CA ALA A 109 -0.40 -6.82 9.63
C ALA A 109 0.50 -6.96 8.39
N ALA A 110 1.36 -5.97 8.13
CA ALA A 110 2.31 -5.99 7.03
C ALA A 110 3.33 -7.14 7.17
N THR A 111 3.79 -7.38 8.40
CA THR A 111 4.67 -8.51 8.73
C THR A 111 3.97 -9.85 8.47
N ALA A 112 2.72 -9.99 8.94
CA ALA A 112 1.93 -11.19 8.71
C ALA A 112 1.71 -11.47 7.22
N LEU A 113 1.37 -10.44 6.43
CA LEU A 113 1.24 -10.57 4.98
C LEU A 113 2.55 -11.03 4.34
N THR A 114 3.66 -10.43 4.71
CA THR A 114 4.98 -10.77 4.16
C THR A 114 5.32 -12.24 4.42
N GLU A 115 5.10 -12.73 5.64
CA GLU A 115 5.40 -14.10 6.03
C GLU A 115 4.51 -15.13 5.33
N ILE A 116 3.21 -14.83 5.18
CA ILE A 116 2.24 -15.79 4.64
C ILE A 116 2.27 -15.84 3.11
N THR A 117 2.45 -14.67 2.49
CA THR A 117 2.38 -14.53 1.03
C THR A 117 3.74 -14.67 0.36
N GLN A 118 4.84 -14.58 1.12
CA GLN A 118 6.21 -14.50 0.59
C GLN A 118 6.40 -13.36 -0.43
N CYS A 119 5.55 -12.33 -0.37
CA CYS A 119 5.62 -11.11 -1.14
C CYS A 119 6.03 -9.95 -0.24
N ALA A 120 6.42 -8.81 -0.80
CA ALA A 120 6.63 -7.61 0.02
C ALA A 120 5.28 -6.99 0.37
N ALA A 121 5.08 -6.64 1.64
CA ALA A 121 3.90 -5.89 2.05
C ALA A 121 4.11 -4.40 1.79
N VAL A 122 3.06 -3.73 1.35
CA VAL A 122 3.02 -2.28 1.12
C VAL A 122 1.96 -1.69 2.02
N VAL A 123 2.35 -0.67 2.77
CA VAL A 123 1.47 0.12 3.63
C VAL A 123 1.55 1.55 3.13
N SER A 124 0.40 2.18 2.87
CA SER A 124 0.30 3.64 2.86
C SER A 124 -0.55 4.04 4.04
N ASN A 125 0.04 4.80 4.96
CA ASN A 125 -0.74 5.51 5.94
C ASN A 125 -1.16 6.82 5.29
N ALA A 126 -2.46 7.04 5.18
CA ALA A 126 -2.94 8.38 4.90
C ALA A 126 -2.65 9.17 6.18
N VAL A 127 -1.43 9.75 6.28
CA VAL A 127 -1.12 10.70 7.35
C VAL A 127 -2.26 11.71 7.33
N PRO A 128 -2.87 12.02 8.48
CA PRO A 128 -4.24 12.45 8.42
C PRO A 128 -4.23 13.82 7.77
N ARG A 129 -4.77 13.92 6.55
CA ARG A 129 -5.12 15.20 5.90
C ARG A 129 -6.04 16.05 6.82
N PHE A 130 -6.51 15.46 7.92
CA PHE A 130 -7.34 16.05 8.98
C PHE A 130 -6.65 16.16 10.35
N SER A 131 -5.37 15.80 10.48
CA SER A 131 -4.63 15.99 11.74
C SER A 131 -4.25 17.45 11.84
N VAL A 132 -4.46 18.00 13.03
CA VAL A 132 -4.02 19.35 13.34
C VAL A 132 -2.71 19.30 14.09
N ILE A 133 -1.87 20.30 13.92
CA ILE A 133 -0.71 20.50 14.77
C ILE A 133 -1.21 20.79 16.19
N SER A 134 -0.89 19.92 17.13
CA SER A 134 -1.24 20.12 18.54
C SER A 134 -0.22 20.99 19.24
N LYS A 135 1.06 20.84 18.90
CA LYS A 135 2.15 21.58 19.53
C LYS A 135 3.38 21.69 18.64
N VAL A 136 4.06 22.84 18.72
CA VAL A 136 5.39 23.03 18.13
C VAL A 136 6.31 23.59 19.21
N GLU A 137 7.48 22.98 19.39
CA GLU A 137 8.50 23.46 20.32
C GLU A 137 9.84 23.64 19.63
N VAL A 138 10.60 24.64 20.06
CA VAL A 138 11.98 24.85 19.62
C VAL A 138 12.91 24.72 20.82
N ILE A 139 13.74 23.68 20.80
CA ILE A 139 14.61 23.30 21.92
C ILE A 139 16.06 23.64 21.59
N PRO A 140 16.70 24.58 22.28
CA PRO A 140 18.13 24.85 22.12
C PRO A 140 18.94 23.67 22.66
N THR A 141 19.72 23.02 21.80
CA THR A 141 20.51 21.81 22.14
C THR A 141 22.02 22.08 22.16
N GLY A 142 22.45 23.24 21.68
CA GLY A 142 23.85 23.66 21.72
C GLY A 142 24.04 25.05 21.14
N LYS A 143 25.30 25.46 20.92
CA LYS A 143 25.61 26.72 20.23
C LYS A 143 25.09 26.65 18.80
N ARG A 144 24.18 27.56 18.47
CA ARG A 144 23.54 27.67 17.16
C ARG A 144 22.83 26.40 16.68
N LEU A 145 22.47 25.48 17.58
CA LEU A 145 21.79 24.23 17.25
C LEU A 145 20.46 24.18 18.01
N TYR A 146 19.38 24.10 17.24
CA TYR A 146 18.02 24.12 17.75
C TYR A 146 17.26 22.94 17.17
N VAL A 147 16.53 22.19 17.99
CA VAL A 147 15.68 21.10 17.53
C VAL A 147 14.24 21.60 17.53
N ILE A 148 13.60 21.54 16.37
CA ILE A 148 12.17 21.79 16.25
C ILE A 148 11.46 20.45 16.48
N LEU A 149 10.45 20.45 17.34
CA LEU A 149 9.58 19.32 17.61
C LEU A 149 8.16 19.70 17.19
N LEU A 150 7.53 18.88 16.35
CA LEU A 150 6.15 19.06 15.91
C LEU A 150 5.34 17.84 16.34
N ILE A 151 4.27 18.08 17.06
CA ILE A 151 3.34 17.06 17.56
C ILE A 151 1.96 17.34 16.94
N THR A 152 1.30 16.29 16.47
CA THR A 152 -0.04 16.36 15.88
C THR A 152 -1.10 15.81 16.84
N SER A 153 -2.39 16.07 16.56
CA SER A 153 -3.52 15.61 17.39
C SER A 153 -3.68 14.08 17.45
N ASN A 154 -3.13 13.35 16.48
CA ASN A 154 -3.07 11.88 16.46
C ASN A 154 -1.83 11.32 17.17
N GLY A 155 -1.00 12.17 17.80
CA GLY A 155 0.18 11.74 18.55
C GLY A 155 1.44 11.49 17.72
N SER A 156 1.43 11.74 16.41
CA SER A 156 2.65 11.68 15.60
C SER A 156 3.61 12.79 16.01
N ILE A 157 4.90 12.44 16.10
CA ILE A 157 5.97 13.35 16.51
C ILE A 157 7.04 13.37 15.41
N LYS A 158 7.32 14.54 14.85
CA LYS A 158 8.46 14.75 13.93
C LYS A 158 9.40 15.78 14.53
N ASN A 159 10.69 15.62 14.29
CA ASN A 159 11.69 16.56 14.78
C ASN A 159 12.75 16.88 13.72
N LYS A 160 13.34 18.06 13.82
CA LYS A 160 14.41 18.50 12.92
C LYS A 160 15.44 19.33 13.65
N ALA A 161 16.70 18.95 13.50
CA ALA A 161 17.82 19.77 13.95
C ALA A 161 18.12 20.87 12.94
N CYS A 162 18.04 22.13 13.38
CA CYS A 162 18.34 23.33 12.62
C CYS A 162 19.64 23.96 13.15
N ARG A 163 20.59 24.17 12.24
CA ARG A 163 21.85 24.86 12.54
C ARG A 163 21.79 26.28 12.01
N LEU A 164 21.98 27.26 12.91
CA LEU A 164 21.91 28.68 12.58
C LEU A 164 23.32 29.28 12.43
N GLU A 165 23.39 30.41 11.72
CA GLU A 165 24.64 31.16 11.58
C GLU A 165 24.96 31.98 12.84
N PHE A 166 23.92 32.35 13.59
CA PHE A 166 24.00 33.17 14.79
C PHE A 166 23.32 32.47 15.98
N ASP A 167 23.76 32.78 17.19
CA ASP A 167 23.05 32.37 18.41
C ASP A 167 21.82 33.27 18.57
N LEU A 168 20.65 32.66 18.78
CA LEU A 168 19.43 33.40 19.09
C LEU A 168 19.47 33.91 20.52
N SER A 169 19.04 35.16 20.72
CA SER A 169 18.75 35.66 22.06
C SER A 169 17.51 34.97 22.65
N HIS A 170 17.38 34.98 23.98
CA HIS A 170 16.16 34.48 24.64
C HIS A 170 14.91 35.18 24.10
N GLU A 171 14.96 36.50 23.89
CA GLU A 171 13.85 37.28 23.32
C GLU A 171 13.45 36.80 21.91
N GLN A 172 14.43 36.49 21.05
CA GLN A 172 14.15 35.98 19.71
C GLN A 172 13.53 34.58 19.74
N LEU A 173 14.00 33.72 20.65
CA LEU A 173 13.48 32.36 20.81
C LEU A 173 12.06 32.36 21.38
N ASP A 174 11.80 33.19 22.39
CA ASP A 174 10.48 33.33 23.00
C ASP A 174 9.49 33.92 22.00
N PHE A 175 9.89 34.97 21.26
CA PHE A 175 9.10 35.55 20.18
C PHE A 175 8.75 34.51 19.11
N PHE A 176 9.73 33.74 18.64
CA PHE A 176 9.51 32.72 17.61
C PHE A 176 8.60 31.61 18.11
N THR A 177 8.82 31.11 19.33
CA THR A 177 8.02 30.03 19.92
C THR A 177 6.55 30.46 20.04
N HIS A 178 6.31 31.65 20.59
CA HIS A 178 4.96 32.17 20.74
C HIS A 178 4.27 32.42 19.38
N TYR A 179 5.00 33.02 18.43
CA TYR A 179 4.49 33.26 17.09
C TYR A 179 4.08 31.95 16.40
N ILE A 180 4.91 30.91 16.49
CA ILE A 180 4.62 29.63 15.88
C ILE A 180 3.47 28.91 16.59
N GLU A 181 3.41 28.94 17.91
CA GLU A 181 2.28 28.36 18.65
C GLU A 181 0.95 29.00 18.24
N GLU A 182 0.88 30.34 18.13
CA GLU A 182 -0.33 31.05 17.72
C GLU A 182 -0.74 30.78 16.26
N ASN A 183 0.23 30.59 15.35
CA ASN A 183 -0.05 30.47 13.92
C ASN A 183 -0.15 29.02 13.44
N LEU A 184 0.37 28.04 14.18
CA LEU A 184 0.35 26.62 13.79
C LEU A 184 -0.53 25.76 14.68
N SER A 185 -0.74 26.10 15.97
CA SER A 185 -1.58 25.26 16.83
C SER A 185 -3.03 25.23 16.32
N GLY A 186 -3.55 24.03 16.09
CA GLY A 186 -4.89 23.81 15.54
C GLY A 186 -4.99 23.90 14.01
N VAL A 187 -3.90 24.24 13.30
CA VAL A 187 -3.88 24.27 11.83
C VAL A 187 -3.79 22.84 11.29
N SER A 188 -4.58 22.55 10.25
CA SER A 188 -4.50 21.26 9.56
C SER A 188 -3.16 21.12 8.85
N VAL A 189 -2.54 19.95 8.93
CA VAL A 189 -1.30 19.64 8.20
C VAL A 189 -1.47 19.87 6.68
N ASP A 190 -2.66 19.68 6.13
CA ASP A 190 -2.95 19.88 4.70
C ASP A 190 -3.07 21.36 4.30
N GLU A 191 -3.36 22.24 5.26
CA GLU A 191 -3.48 23.70 5.04
C GLU A 191 -2.12 24.41 5.04
N LEU A 192 -1.05 23.71 5.43
CA LEU A 192 0.34 24.19 5.44
C LEU A 192 0.88 24.26 4.01
N SER A 193 0.51 25.32 3.32
CA SER A 193 0.89 25.66 1.95
C SER A 193 2.02 26.70 1.91
N GLU A 194 2.67 26.85 0.75
CA GLU A 194 3.66 27.91 0.51
C GLU A 194 3.13 29.31 0.91
N ASP A 195 1.84 29.58 0.69
CA ASP A 195 1.19 30.85 1.08
C ASP A 195 1.18 31.10 2.60
N VAL A 196 1.05 30.05 3.41
CA VAL A 196 1.12 30.15 4.88
C VAL A 196 2.57 30.43 5.29
N PHE A 197 3.52 29.78 4.62
CA PHE A 197 4.95 29.99 4.89
C PHE A 197 5.41 31.39 4.48
N ASP A 198 4.95 31.92 3.35
CA ASP A 198 5.25 33.28 2.90
C ASP A 198 4.74 34.33 3.89
N LYS A 199 3.56 34.11 4.48
CA LYS A 199 3.03 34.96 5.56
C LYS A 199 3.88 34.88 6.82
N MET A 200 4.35 33.69 7.18
CA MET A 200 5.27 33.53 8.31
C MET A 200 6.57 34.27 8.08
N VAL A 201 7.22 34.05 6.93
CA VAL A 201 8.47 34.72 6.54
C VAL A 201 8.31 36.25 6.58
N ALA A 202 7.17 36.78 6.09
CA ALA A 202 6.87 38.21 6.13
C ALA A 202 6.70 38.74 7.57
N ALA A 203 6.07 37.98 8.47
CA ALA A 203 5.86 38.37 9.87
C ALA A 203 7.17 38.39 10.68
N VAL A 204 8.12 37.51 10.37
CA VAL A 204 9.47 37.50 10.99
C VAL A 204 10.47 38.44 10.29
N SER A 205 10.02 39.32 9.40
CA SER A 205 10.88 40.22 8.60
C SER A 205 11.88 41.06 9.40
N ALA A 206 11.56 41.44 10.65
CA ALA A 206 12.50 42.16 11.53
C ALA A 206 13.69 41.30 12.01
N TYR A 207 13.53 39.97 12.02
CA TYR A 207 14.51 38.97 12.48
C TYR A 207 14.89 37.98 11.37
N MET A 208 14.61 38.34 10.11
CA MET A 208 14.58 37.44 8.96
C MET A 208 15.85 36.60 8.78
N VAL A 209 17.02 37.23 9.00
CA VAL A 209 18.33 36.57 8.83
C VAL A 209 18.57 35.48 9.87
N SER A 210 18.07 35.65 11.09
CA SER A 210 18.33 34.72 12.21
C SER A 210 17.29 33.61 12.30
N LEU A 211 16.02 33.89 11.96
CA LEU A 211 14.91 32.95 12.16
C LEU A 211 14.48 32.20 10.88
N SER A 212 14.93 32.63 9.69
CA SER A 212 14.63 31.95 8.42
C SER A 212 14.95 30.45 8.42
N PRO A 213 16.10 29.97 8.99
CA PRO A 213 16.38 28.54 9.04
C PRO A 213 15.36 27.74 9.87
N LEU A 214 14.76 28.34 10.90
CA LEU A 214 13.73 27.70 11.72
C LEU A 214 12.41 27.62 10.97
N VAL A 215 12.00 28.70 10.30
CA VAL A 215 10.80 28.69 9.44
C VAL A 215 10.94 27.65 8.35
N LYS A 216 12.09 27.61 7.66
CA LYS A 216 12.38 26.58 6.66
C LYS A 216 12.35 25.17 7.25
N GLY A 217 12.87 25.00 8.47
CA GLY A 217 12.81 23.73 9.19
C GLY A 217 11.38 23.25 9.45
N ILE A 218 10.46 24.17 9.77
CA ILE A 218 9.03 23.89 9.89
C ILE A 218 8.42 23.54 8.54
N CYS A 219 8.78 24.24 7.45
CA CYS A 219 8.31 23.92 6.10
C CYS A 219 8.66 22.47 5.75
N GLU A 220 9.94 22.11 5.88
CA GLU A 220 10.43 20.77 5.57
C GLU A 220 9.76 19.71 6.46
N LEU A 221 9.56 20.00 7.76
CA LEU A 221 8.81 19.09 8.66
C LEU A 221 7.34 18.94 8.26
N SER A 222 6.72 20.01 7.77
CA SER A 222 5.32 20.00 7.34
C SER A 222 5.16 19.23 6.03
N GLU A 223 6.10 19.37 5.10
CA GLU A 223 6.18 18.55 3.89
C GLU A 223 6.37 17.07 4.24
N ASP A 224 7.27 16.75 5.16
CA ASP A 224 7.49 15.38 5.66
C ASP A 224 6.23 14.79 6.34
N LEU A 225 5.39 15.62 6.95
CA LEU A 225 4.10 15.21 7.53
C LEU A 225 3.00 15.06 6.46
N ARG A 226 3.10 15.77 5.34
CA ARG A 226 2.15 15.69 4.22
C ARG A 226 2.45 14.53 3.28
N GLN A 227 3.69 14.08 3.21
CA GLN A 227 4.04 12.90 2.44
C GLN A 227 3.34 11.68 3.06
N GLU A 228 2.60 10.94 2.23
CA GLU A 228 2.13 9.61 2.62
C GLU A 228 3.33 8.77 3.01
N GLU A 229 3.34 8.26 4.23
CA GLU A 229 4.40 7.36 4.67
C GLU A 229 4.15 6.00 4.03
N LEU A 230 4.63 5.85 2.79
CA LEU A 230 4.67 4.57 2.13
C LEU A 230 5.76 3.73 2.78
N THR A 231 5.38 2.61 3.36
CA THR A 231 6.31 1.64 3.92
C THR A 231 6.24 0.35 3.11
N VAL A 232 7.40 -0.16 2.75
CA VAL A 232 7.54 -1.47 2.11
C VAL A 232 8.28 -2.37 3.08
N SER A 233 7.62 -3.44 3.50
CA SER A 233 8.20 -4.49 4.35
C SER A 233 8.44 -5.73 3.52
N GLY A 234 9.51 -6.47 3.80
CA GLY A 234 9.83 -7.68 3.03
C GLY A 234 10.43 -7.41 1.65
N GLY A 235 11.10 -6.27 1.44
CA GLY A 235 11.74 -5.94 0.16
C GLY A 235 12.77 -6.98 -0.30
N GLU A 236 13.38 -7.71 0.63
CA GLU A 236 14.24 -8.85 0.32
C GLU A 236 13.52 -10.00 -0.38
N LYS A 237 12.20 -10.14 -0.21
CA LYS A 237 11.37 -11.12 -0.93
C LYS A 237 11.33 -10.80 -2.43
N LEU A 238 11.16 -9.53 -2.78
CA LEU A 238 11.25 -9.08 -4.18
C LEU A 238 12.64 -9.33 -4.75
N LEU A 239 13.69 -9.01 -3.99
CA LEU A 239 15.07 -9.26 -4.38
C LEU A 239 15.40 -10.75 -4.52
N SER A 240 14.67 -11.64 -3.85
CA SER A 240 14.82 -13.09 -4.01
C SER A 240 14.01 -13.68 -5.19
N CYS A 241 13.01 -12.96 -5.70
CA CYS A 241 12.11 -13.44 -6.75
C CYS A 241 12.74 -13.41 -8.14
N GLU A 242 12.90 -14.56 -8.80
CA GLU A 242 13.55 -14.66 -10.12
C GLU A 242 12.77 -14.00 -11.25
N ASP A 243 11.45 -13.82 -11.11
CA ASP A 243 10.58 -13.25 -12.16
C ASP A 243 10.70 -11.72 -12.30
N LEU A 244 11.43 -11.07 -11.40
CA LEU A 244 11.55 -9.62 -11.29
C LEU A 244 12.96 -9.14 -11.62
N ASP A 245 13.06 -8.02 -12.33
CA ASP A 245 14.34 -7.35 -12.56
C ASP A 245 14.88 -6.75 -11.26
N LYS A 246 16.10 -7.15 -10.87
CA LYS A 246 16.69 -6.73 -9.60
C LYS A 246 16.99 -5.24 -9.54
N MET A 247 17.37 -4.64 -10.66
CA MET A 247 17.66 -3.20 -10.71
C MET A 247 16.39 -2.39 -10.56
N GLU A 248 15.28 -2.83 -11.16
CA GLU A 248 13.96 -2.21 -10.98
C GLU A 248 13.49 -2.34 -9.52
N VAL A 249 13.66 -3.52 -8.90
CA VAL A 249 13.33 -3.73 -7.49
C VAL A 249 14.15 -2.82 -6.56
N VAL A 250 15.47 -2.68 -6.79
CA VAL A 250 16.31 -1.78 -5.99
C VAL A 250 15.83 -0.34 -6.12
N ARG A 251 15.57 0.13 -7.35
CA ARG A 251 15.05 1.49 -7.59
C ARG A 251 13.72 1.74 -6.89
N PHE A 252 12.81 0.77 -6.97
CA PHE A 252 11.51 0.79 -6.30
C PHE A 252 11.65 0.91 -4.78
N ILE A 253 12.54 0.13 -4.15
CA ILE A 253 12.78 0.18 -2.70
C ILE A 253 13.37 1.53 -2.28
N GLU A 254 14.28 2.08 -3.09
CA GLU A 254 14.96 3.34 -2.79
C GLU A 254 14.05 4.56 -2.93
N HIS A 255 13.28 4.66 -4.02
CA HIS A 255 12.57 5.89 -4.35
C HIS A 255 11.06 5.80 -4.06
N LYS A 256 10.51 4.60 -3.87
CA LYS A 256 9.07 4.36 -3.59
C LYS A 256 8.12 5.05 -4.60
N ASP A 257 8.67 5.43 -5.76
CA ASP A 257 8.02 6.28 -6.76
C ASP A 257 6.75 5.59 -7.32
N GLY A 258 5.69 6.39 -7.51
CA GLY A 258 4.46 5.98 -8.20
C GLY A 258 3.44 5.20 -7.36
N LEU A 259 3.80 4.65 -6.20
CA LEU A 259 2.87 3.87 -5.38
C LEU A 259 1.81 4.73 -4.69
N SER A 260 2.17 5.91 -4.18
CA SER A 260 1.23 6.79 -3.49
C SER A 260 0.03 7.13 -4.38
N GLU A 261 0.28 7.52 -5.64
CA GLU A 261 -0.79 7.82 -6.61
C GLU A 261 -1.64 6.56 -6.93
N LEU A 262 -1.02 5.39 -6.95
CA LEU A 262 -1.77 4.14 -7.15
C LEU A 262 -2.66 3.79 -5.96
N LEU A 263 -2.25 4.13 -4.75
CA LEU A 263 -2.97 3.84 -3.51
C LEU A 263 -4.07 4.89 -3.23
N GLU A 264 -3.84 6.17 -3.57
CA GLU A 264 -4.84 7.23 -3.46
C GLU A 264 -6.08 6.93 -4.32
N ASN A 265 -5.86 6.51 -5.56
CA ASN A 265 -6.92 6.19 -6.53
C ASN A 265 -7.62 4.85 -6.27
N ALA A 266 -7.31 4.16 -5.17
CA ALA A 266 -8.00 2.92 -4.85
C ALA A 266 -9.44 3.19 -4.35
N PHE A 267 -10.44 2.61 -5.01
CA PHE A 267 -11.82 2.64 -4.56
C PHE A 267 -12.03 1.59 -3.45
N SER A 268 -13.21 1.58 -2.82
CA SER A 268 -13.57 0.57 -1.81
C SER A 268 -13.46 -0.85 -2.37
N GLY A 269 -12.83 -1.76 -1.61
CA GLY A 269 -12.64 -3.17 -1.97
C GLY A 269 -11.20 -3.50 -2.33
N ILE A 270 -10.96 -4.72 -2.80
CA ILE A 270 -9.65 -5.14 -3.29
C ILE A 270 -9.39 -4.56 -4.68
N GLN A 271 -8.18 -4.07 -4.87
CA GLN A 271 -7.66 -3.65 -6.16
C GLN A 271 -6.42 -4.42 -6.53
N VAL A 272 -6.36 -4.84 -7.79
CA VAL A 272 -5.16 -5.44 -8.39
C VAL A 272 -4.65 -4.54 -9.51
N LYS A 273 -3.38 -4.17 -9.47
CA LYS A 273 -2.70 -3.39 -10.51
C LYS A 273 -1.47 -4.14 -11.03
N PHE A 274 -1.18 -3.99 -12.32
CA PHE A 274 -0.04 -4.65 -12.96
C PHE A 274 0.99 -3.63 -13.43
N GLY A 275 2.28 -3.97 -13.36
CA GLY A 275 3.34 -2.97 -13.55
C GLY A 275 3.48 -2.40 -14.95
N ALA A 276 3.01 -3.09 -15.99
CA ALA A 276 3.10 -2.58 -17.36
C ALA A 276 1.78 -2.05 -17.93
N GLU A 277 0.70 -1.95 -17.13
CA GLU A 277 -0.57 -1.39 -17.63
C GLU A 277 -0.48 0.14 -17.84
N ASN A 278 0.39 0.90 -17.15
CA ASN A 278 0.48 2.37 -17.22
C ASN A 278 1.80 3.02 -16.71
N ASP A 279 2.97 2.36 -16.79
CA ASP A 279 4.23 2.84 -16.14
C ASP A 279 4.11 3.06 -14.61
N SER A 280 3.03 2.55 -14.01
CA SER A 280 2.59 2.96 -12.69
C SER A 280 3.27 2.23 -11.54
N LEU A 281 3.76 1.00 -11.78
CA LEU A 281 4.66 0.33 -10.84
C LEU A 281 6.05 0.34 -11.47
N ALA A 282 7.04 0.87 -10.75
CA ALA A 282 8.43 0.95 -11.18
C ALA A 282 9.12 -0.42 -11.43
N ILE A 283 8.39 -1.54 -11.25
CA ILE A 283 8.84 -2.91 -11.47
C ILE A 283 7.99 -3.56 -12.55
N GLY A 284 8.60 -3.91 -13.68
CA GLY A 284 7.98 -4.69 -14.75
C GLY A 284 7.62 -6.10 -14.29
N ASN A 285 6.61 -6.71 -14.93
CA ASN A 285 6.13 -8.06 -14.59
C ASN A 285 5.74 -8.25 -13.11
N SER A 286 5.34 -7.16 -12.44
CA SER A 286 4.87 -7.17 -11.05
C SER A 286 3.35 -7.01 -10.97
N SER A 287 2.79 -7.38 -9.82
CA SER A 287 1.42 -7.12 -9.43
C SER A 287 1.38 -6.48 -8.03
N LEU A 288 0.47 -5.53 -7.85
CA LEU A 288 0.12 -4.91 -6.58
C LEU A 288 -1.31 -5.29 -6.24
N ILE A 289 -1.53 -5.92 -5.08
CA ILE A 289 -2.85 -6.23 -4.53
C ILE A 289 -3.03 -5.39 -3.28
N VAL A 290 -4.04 -4.53 -3.23
CA VAL A 290 -4.23 -3.59 -2.13
C VAL A 290 -5.69 -3.44 -1.74
N SER A 291 -5.93 -3.24 -0.45
CA SER A 291 -7.23 -2.88 0.10
C SER A 291 -7.06 -1.73 1.10
N LYS A 292 -8.12 -0.92 1.25
CA LYS A 292 -8.14 0.21 2.18
C LYS A 292 -8.64 -0.22 3.55
N TYR A 293 -8.02 0.30 4.60
CA TYR A 293 -8.52 0.20 5.97
C TYR A 293 -9.05 1.56 6.46
N ARG A 294 -9.98 1.52 7.41
CA ARG A 294 -10.79 2.67 7.82
C ARG A 294 -10.73 2.92 9.32
N LYS A 295 -10.97 4.18 9.69
CA LYS A 295 -11.13 4.64 11.07
C LYS A 295 -12.24 5.69 11.15
N GLY A 296 -13.19 5.53 12.06
CA GLY A 296 -14.39 6.35 12.17
C GLY A 296 -15.18 6.45 10.86
N GLY A 297 -15.21 5.37 10.07
CA GLY A 297 -15.82 5.35 8.73
C GLY A 297 -15.06 6.12 7.63
N LYS A 298 -13.95 6.80 7.96
CA LYS A 298 -13.06 7.47 7.00
C LYS A 298 -11.90 6.56 6.62
N GLU A 299 -11.33 6.78 5.44
CA GLU A 299 -10.14 6.05 5.00
C GLU A 299 -8.93 6.49 5.84
N ALA A 300 -8.28 5.51 6.48
CA ALA A 300 -7.10 5.75 7.33
C ALA A 300 -5.80 5.36 6.61
N GLY A 301 -5.89 4.45 5.63
CA GLY A 301 -4.77 4.08 4.80
C GLY A 301 -5.07 2.85 3.94
N SER A 302 -4.02 2.30 3.37
CA SER A 302 -4.06 1.12 2.51
C SER A 302 -3.02 0.09 2.96
N LEU A 303 -3.39 -1.18 2.89
CA LEU A 303 -2.51 -2.32 3.14
C LEU A 303 -2.62 -3.29 1.96
N GLY A 304 -1.47 -3.78 1.50
CA GLY A 304 -1.42 -4.67 0.37
C GLY A 304 -0.09 -5.41 0.26
N ILE A 305 0.08 -6.09 -0.87
CA ILE A 305 1.32 -6.77 -1.22
C ILE A 305 1.72 -6.41 -2.65
N ILE A 306 3.03 -6.37 -2.89
CA ILE A 306 3.63 -6.33 -4.21
C ILE A 306 4.46 -7.61 -4.42
N GLY A 307 4.33 -8.20 -5.60
CA GLY A 307 5.02 -9.43 -5.96
C GLY A 307 5.08 -9.62 -7.48
N PRO A 308 5.55 -10.78 -7.96
CA PRO A 308 5.53 -11.09 -9.38
C PRO A 308 4.09 -11.16 -9.91
N MET A 309 3.92 -10.94 -11.21
CA MET A 309 2.59 -11.02 -11.85
C MET A 309 1.92 -12.39 -11.67
N ARG A 310 2.70 -13.46 -11.45
CA ARG A 310 2.18 -14.81 -11.24
C ARG A 310 1.95 -15.18 -9.78
N VAL A 311 1.62 -14.22 -8.91
CA VAL A 311 1.20 -14.53 -7.54
C VAL A 311 -0.07 -15.39 -7.50
N ASP A 312 -0.25 -16.10 -6.38
CA ASP A 312 -1.48 -16.86 -6.11
C ASP A 312 -2.61 -15.94 -5.63
N TYR A 313 -3.30 -15.30 -6.57
CA TYR A 313 -4.40 -14.37 -6.29
C TYR A 313 -5.50 -15.00 -5.44
N LYS A 314 -5.87 -16.26 -5.72
CA LYS A 314 -6.90 -17.00 -4.98
C LYS A 314 -6.55 -17.19 -3.51
N LYS A 315 -5.25 -17.33 -3.21
CA LYS A 315 -4.75 -17.41 -1.85
C LYS A 315 -4.64 -16.02 -1.22
N ILE A 316 -4.01 -15.06 -1.89
CA ILE A 316 -3.55 -13.80 -1.29
C ILE A 316 -4.68 -12.81 -1.04
N ILE A 317 -5.62 -12.66 -1.97
CA ILE A 317 -6.72 -11.69 -1.91
C ILE A 317 -7.49 -11.81 -0.58
N PRO A 318 -7.95 -13.02 -0.19
CA PRO A 318 -8.59 -13.24 1.11
C PRO A 318 -7.79 -12.76 2.34
N TYR A 319 -6.45 -12.91 2.35
CA TYR A 319 -5.62 -12.45 3.48
C TYR A 319 -5.58 -10.92 3.58
N VAL A 320 -5.45 -10.23 2.44
CA VAL A 320 -5.43 -8.76 2.37
C VAL A 320 -6.80 -8.20 2.81
N GLU A 321 -7.88 -8.82 2.33
CA GLU A 321 -9.26 -8.50 2.71
C GLU A 321 -9.49 -8.65 4.22
N TYR A 322 -9.13 -9.82 4.77
CA TYR A 322 -9.32 -10.13 6.18
C TYR A 322 -8.56 -9.14 7.08
N LEU A 323 -7.27 -8.91 6.79
CA LEU A 323 -6.44 -8.02 7.60
C LEU A 323 -6.91 -6.57 7.55
N THR A 324 -7.27 -6.05 6.37
CA THR A 324 -7.78 -4.67 6.26
C THR A 324 -9.11 -4.47 6.98
N GLN A 325 -10.01 -5.47 6.93
CA GLN A 325 -11.25 -5.47 7.71
C GLN A 325 -10.97 -5.54 9.21
N LYS A 326 -10.06 -6.42 9.65
CA LYS A 326 -9.71 -6.59 11.07
C LYS A 326 -9.05 -5.35 11.65
N ILE A 327 -8.14 -4.72 10.92
CA ILE A 327 -7.54 -3.44 11.29
C ILE A 327 -8.62 -2.38 11.46
N SER A 328 -9.53 -2.26 10.48
CA SER A 328 -10.62 -1.29 10.55
C SER A 328 -11.50 -1.52 11.78
N TYR A 329 -11.80 -2.77 12.10
CA TYR A 329 -12.56 -3.15 13.29
C TYR A 329 -11.85 -2.74 14.59
N LEU A 330 -10.55 -3.03 14.72
CA LEU A 330 -9.77 -2.70 15.91
C LEU A 330 -9.59 -1.18 16.08
N MET A 331 -9.48 -0.43 14.97
CA MET A 331 -9.36 1.03 14.97
C MET A 331 -10.67 1.77 15.25
N ASP A 332 -11.83 1.20 14.87
CA ASP A 332 -13.14 1.82 15.09
C ASP A 332 -13.64 1.65 16.53
N GLY A 333 -13.10 0.70 17.28
CA GLY A 333 -13.43 0.50 18.70
C GLY A 333 -14.87 0.04 18.99
N THR A 334 -15.69 -0.21 17.98
CA THR A 334 -17.09 -0.65 18.14
C THR A 334 -17.20 -2.09 18.66
N ASP A 335 -18.21 -2.31 19.52
CA ASP A 335 -18.52 -3.59 20.17
C ASP A 335 -18.80 -4.75 19.18
N ASP A 336 -18.52 -5.97 19.67
CA ASP A 336 -18.39 -7.29 19.00
C ASP A 336 -19.56 -7.82 18.13
N ASP A 337 -20.54 -7.02 17.71
CA ASP A 337 -21.83 -7.57 17.24
C ASP A 337 -22.06 -7.68 15.72
N ILE A 338 -21.08 -7.41 14.84
CA ILE A 338 -21.34 -7.42 13.37
C ILE A 338 -20.73 -8.63 12.63
N ILE A 339 -19.84 -9.42 13.23
CA ILE A 339 -19.19 -10.54 12.52
C ILE A 339 -20.11 -11.78 12.36
N ASN A 340 -21.33 -11.77 12.95
CA ASN A 340 -22.30 -12.87 12.85
C ASN A 340 -23.59 -12.52 12.08
N ALA A 341 -23.55 -11.63 11.08
CA ALA A 341 -24.68 -11.48 10.17
C ALA A 341 -24.58 -12.53 9.05
N PRO A 342 -25.47 -13.55 8.98
CA PRO A 342 -25.52 -14.43 7.83
C PRO A 342 -25.89 -13.63 6.57
N PRO A 343 -25.47 -14.08 5.37
CA PRO A 343 -25.92 -13.46 4.14
C PRO A 343 -27.43 -13.68 4.05
N ASN A 344 -28.21 -12.61 4.17
CA ASN A 344 -29.65 -12.65 3.91
C ASN A 344 -29.87 -12.94 2.42
N GLY A 345 -29.89 -14.23 2.09
CA GLY A 345 -30.56 -14.78 0.93
C GLY A 345 -31.98 -15.22 1.30
N GLN A 346 -32.95 -14.58 0.65
CA GLN A 346 -34.24 -15.08 0.17
C GLN A 346 -35.07 -16.06 1.04
N GLU A 347 -36.30 -15.64 1.34
CA GLU A 347 -37.60 -16.33 1.19
C GLU A 347 -38.66 -15.34 1.75
N LEU A 348 -39.78 -14.95 1.13
CA LEU A 348 -40.66 -15.46 0.08
C LEU A 348 -41.35 -14.27 -0.63
#